data_AF-A0A945CVK5-F1
#
_entry.id   AF-A0A945CVK5-F1
#
_cell.length_a   1.000
_cell.length_b   1.000
_cell.length_c   1.000
_cell.angle_alpha   90.00
_cell.angle_beta   90.00
_cell.angle_gamma   90.00
#
_symmetry.space_group_name_H-M   'P 1'
#
loop_
_entity.id
_entity.type
_entity.pdbx_description
1 polymer ?
#
loop_
_entity_poly.entity_id
_entity_poly.type
_entity_poly.pdbx_seq_one_letter_code
_entity_poly.pdbx_strand_id
1 'polypeptide(L)'
;PQVRGPNPHAMCGSQSASQRWMEKVVDYLLEEFRFDGFHLEASDQGRCTCPDCFPESNTAYYSRINAQTAAYIRKIDPGARLMVNMCGYLPAGETIPEREWPHLQQLGRQLDFLIDAGHASFYIPPTQQRQFIRQLPCAYGSSGGFWVYPPQRWNRRRWFLPYTHRTGSHLEKLYAAGGRAVEYYMGPAYNPGVELNIAFGGRKLCDIDRDNRDILLEVVETLYAPADAKTGENLAQFFEEAEDAFFASFDPHKLPDGKSRGELHLTPLFGTHPGPAHYLQVMEPAVRRAYGRRLKELLPILDRLEPRIGSRARARRIATCIDSVLEDIARVSA
;
A
#
# COMPACT_ATOMS: atom_id res chain seq x y z
N PRO A 1 -23.51 -1.84 -24.00
CA PRO A 1 -23.84 -3.24 -24.36
C PRO A 1 -23.01 -3.81 -25.52
N GLN A 2 -22.88 -3.08 -26.63
CA GLN A 2 -22.26 -3.59 -27.87
C GLN A 2 -20.78 -3.98 -27.75
N VAL A 3 -20.02 -3.30 -26.89
CA VAL A 3 -18.57 -3.54 -26.68
C VAL A 3 -18.27 -4.39 -25.45
N ARG A 4 -19.29 -4.98 -24.81
CA ARG A 4 -19.16 -5.74 -23.57
C ARG A 4 -18.68 -7.17 -23.89
N GLY A 5 -17.68 -7.64 -23.14
CA GLY A 5 -17.25 -9.04 -23.19
C GLY A 5 -18.08 -9.96 -22.28
N PRO A 6 -17.66 -11.22 -22.09
CA PRO A 6 -18.27 -12.12 -21.12
C PRO A 6 -18.14 -11.63 -19.67
N ASN A 7 -17.09 -10.85 -19.35
CA ASN A 7 -16.94 -10.21 -18.06
C ASN A 7 -17.87 -8.98 -17.96
N PRO A 8 -18.81 -8.93 -17.00
CA PRO A 8 -19.72 -7.79 -16.81
C PRO A 8 -19.02 -6.47 -16.51
N HIS A 9 -17.79 -6.51 -16.00
CA HIS A 9 -17.02 -5.35 -15.55
C HIS A 9 -16.03 -4.84 -16.59
N ALA A 10 -15.90 -5.49 -17.75
CA ALA A 10 -14.90 -5.14 -18.75
C ALA A 10 -15.47 -5.00 -20.17
N MET A 11 -14.93 -4.04 -20.92
CA MET A 11 -15.08 -4.00 -22.38
C MET A 11 -14.21 -5.09 -23.05
N CYS A 12 -14.63 -5.56 -24.22
CA CYS A 12 -13.90 -6.60 -24.95
C CYS A 12 -12.63 -6.04 -25.58
N GLY A 13 -11.46 -6.39 -25.03
CA GLY A 13 -10.17 -5.89 -25.49
C GLY A 13 -9.75 -6.30 -26.92
N SER A 14 -10.51 -7.17 -27.60
CA SER A 14 -10.31 -7.49 -29.03
C SER A 14 -11.10 -6.59 -29.98
N GLN A 15 -12.09 -5.83 -29.48
CA GLN A 15 -12.93 -4.99 -30.34
C GLN A 15 -12.35 -3.59 -30.51
N SER A 16 -12.15 -3.15 -31.75
CA SER A 16 -11.70 -1.78 -32.05
C SER A 16 -12.65 -0.70 -31.51
N ALA A 17 -13.94 -1.03 -31.36
CA ALA A 17 -14.92 -0.14 -30.74
C ALA A 17 -14.67 0.10 -29.25
N SER A 18 -14.11 -0.87 -28.52
CA SER A 18 -13.72 -0.70 -27.11
C SER A 18 -12.57 0.30 -26.98
N GLN A 19 -11.56 0.19 -27.86
CA GLN A 19 -10.45 1.14 -27.90
C GLN A 19 -10.94 2.57 -28.20
N ARG A 20 -11.81 2.76 -29.20
CA ARG A 20 -12.39 4.08 -29.51
C ARG A 20 -13.18 4.69 -28.33
N TRP A 21 -13.79 3.87 -27.50
CA TRP A 21 -14.44 4.36 -26.28
C TRP A 21 -13.44 4.83 -25.23
N MET A 22 -12.33 4.11 -25.04
CA MET A 22 -11.26 4.57 -24.15
C MET A 22 -10.60 5.85 -24.64
N GLU A 23 -10.37 5.98 -25.95
CA GLU A 23 -9.84 7.21 -26.56
C GLU A 23 -10.75 8.40 -26.28
N LYS A 24 -12.07 8.27 -26.45
CA LYS A 24 -13.04 9.32 -26.10
C LYS A 24 -13.01 9.70 -24.62
N VAL A 25 -12.79 8.74 -23.71
CA VAL A 25 -12.64 9.05 -22.28
C VAL A 25 -11.36 9.83 -22.04
N VAL A 26 -10.25 9.44 -22.67
CA VAL A 26 -8.97 10.17 -22.58
C VAL A 26 -9.10 11.59 -23.15
N ASP A 27 -9.71 11.74 -24.32
CA ASP A 27 -9.94 13.04 -24.97
C ASP A 27 -10.74 13.96 -24.03
N TYR A 28 -11.88 13.47 -23.53
CA TYR A 28 -12.71 14.21 -22.57
C TYR A 28 -11.93 14.62 -21.32
N LEU A 29 -11.13 13.70 -20.75
CA LEU A 29 -10.36 14.00 -19.55
C LEU A 29 -9.30 15.09 -19.81
N LEU A 30 -8.60 15.04 -20.94
CA LEU A 30 -7.56 16.01 -21.31
C LEU A 30 -8.13 17.37 -21.75
N GLU A 31 -9.33 17.39 -22.33
CA GLU A 31 -10.02 18.62 -22.73
C GLU A 31 -10.57 19.38 -21.52
N GLU A 32 -11.17 18.67 -20.55
CA GLU A 32 -11.89 19.28 -19.43
C GLU A 32 -11.01 19.53 -18.20
N PHE A 33 -9.97 18.73 -17.99
CA PHE A 33 -9.18 18.77 -16.77
C PHE A 33 -7.70 18.96 -17.06
N ARG A 34 -7.02 19.56 -16.08
CA ARG A 34 -5.55 19.64 -16.06
C ARG A 34 -5.05 18.72 -14.98
N PHE A 35 -4.37 17.65 -15.38
CA PHE A 35 -3.67 16.74 -14.48
C PHE A 35 -2.31 16.40 -15.09
N ASP A 36 -1.35 16.04 -14.24
CA ASP A 36 0.02 15.78 -14.67
C ASP A 36 0.19 14.40 -15.33
N GLY A 37 -0.81 13.52 -15.27
CA GLY A 37 -0.68 12.16 -15.77
C GLY A 37 -1.87 11.25 -15.52
N PHE A 38 -1.68 9.98 -15.87
CA PHE A 38 -2.67 8.91 -15.75
C PHE A 38 -2.11 7.71 -15.00
N HIS A 39 -3.00 7.11 -14.22
CA HIS A 39 -2.85 5.77 -13.68
C HIS A 39 -3.80 4.83 -14.45
N LEU A 40 -3.26 3.77 -15.05
CA LEU A 40 -4.00 2.80 -15.85
C LEU A 40 -4.03 1.40 -15.19
N GLU A 41 -5.23 0.82 -15.10
CA GLU A 41 -5.47 -0.52 -14.53
C GLU A 41 -6.47 -1.32 -15.40
N ALA A 42 -5.98 -1.94 -16.48
CA ALA A 42 -6.83 -2.59 -17.50
C ALA A 42 -7.61 -3.85 -17.05
N SER A 43 -7.47 -4.33 -15.81
CA SER A 43 -8.10 -5.60 -15.37
C SER A 43 -8.27 -5.72 -13.85
N ASP A 44 -8.52 -4.62 -13.12
CA ASP A 44 -8.74 -4.67 -11.66
C ASP A 44 -9.86 -5.67 -11.27
N GLN A 45 -10.97 -5.67 -12.03
CA GLN A 45 -12.09 -6.61 -11.87
C GLN A 45 -12.04 -7.75 -12.91
N GLY A 46 -10.83 -8.13 -13.31
CA GLY A 46 -10.57 -9.16 -14.32
C GLY A 46 -10.73 -8.69 -15.76
N ARG A 47 -10.37 -9.57 -16.70
CA ARG A 47 -10.35 -9.29 -18.15
C ARG A 47 -11.53 -9.87 -18.90
N CYS A 48 -11.64 -9.52 -20.19
CA CYS A 48 -12.50 -10.23 -21.13
C CYS A 48 -11.93 -11.63 -21.46
N THR A 49 -12.81 -12.63 -21.51
CA THR A 49 -12.46 -14.04 -21.79
C THR A 49 -13.22 -14.61 -22.98
N CYS A 50 -13.65 -13.77 -23.93
CA CYS A 50 -14.27 -14.25 -25.17
C CYS A 50 -13.27 -15.09 -26.01
N PRO A 51 -13.73 -15.86 -27.01
CA PRO A 51 -12.85 -16.68 -27.85
C PRO A 51 -11.68 -15.92 -28.49
N ASP A 52 -11.83 -14.62 -28.76
CA ASP A 52 -10.77 -13.80 -29.34
C ASP A 52 -9.73 -13.34 -28.30
N CYS A 53 -10.15 -13.11 -27.05
CA CYS A 53 -9.28 -12.64 -25.97
C CYS A 53 -8.63 -13.79 -25.19
N PHE A 54 -9.31 -14.94 -25.11
CA PHE A 54 -8.88 -16.10 -24.33
C PHE A 54 -7.48 -16.63 -24.68
N PRO A 55 -7.03 -16.66 -25.95
CA PRO A 55 -5.72 -17.20 -26.32
C PRO A 55 -4.53 -16.39 -25.76
N GLU A 56 -4.72 -15.11 -25.45
CA GLU A 56 -3.69 -14.30 -24.81
C GLU A 56 -3.55 -14.70 -23.33
N SER A 57 -2.32 -14.75 -22.81
CA SER A 57 -2.13 -14.86 -21.36
C SER A 57 -2.59 -13.60 -20.64
N ASN A 58 -2.80 -13.68 -19.32
CA ASN A 58 -3.23 -12.53 -18.52
C ASN A 58 -2.23 -11.37 -18.63
N THR A 59 -0.93 -11.65 -18.52
CA THR A 59 0.13 -10.64 -18.66
C THR A 59 0.18 -10.03 -20.05
N ALA A 60 0.03 -10.84 -21.11
CA ALA A 60 0.02 -10.34 -22.48
C ALA A 60 -1.18 -9.41 -22.74
N TYR A 61 -2.39 -9.85 -22.37
CA TYR A 61 -3.62 -9.07 -22.51
C TYR A 61 -3.52 -7.75 -21.74
N TYR A 62 -3.14 -7.82 -20.46
CA TYR A 62 -3.01 -6.66 -19.59
C TYR A 62 -2.00 -5.65 -20.13
N SER A 63 -0.83 -6.14 -20.57
CA SER A 63 0.23 -5.30 -21.14
C SER A 63 -0.21 -4.63 -22.43
N ARG A 64 -0.91 -5.36 -23.32
CA ARG A 64 -1.38 -4.82 -24.60
C ARG A 64 -2.41 -3.70 -24.41
N ILE A 65 -3.41 -3.89 -23.57
CA ILE A 65 -4.48 -2.89 -23.37
C ILE A 65 -3.92 -1.60 -22.75
N ASN A 66 -3.09 -1.74 -21.71
CA ASN A 66 -2.42 -0.59 -21.10
C ASN A 66 -1.48 0.12 -22.10
N ALA A 67 -0.68 -0.63 -22.88
CA ALA A 67 0.24 -0.05 -23.85
C ALA A 67 -0.49 0.72 -24.97
N GLN A 68 -1.62 0.20 -25.46
CA GLN A 68 -2.45 0.87 -26.47
C GLN A 68 -3.01 2.20 -25.93
N THR A 69 -3.49 2.18 -24.69
CA THR A 69 -4.04 3.39 -24.03
C THR A 69 -2.93 4.40 -23.74
N ALA A 70 -1.80 3.95 -23.19
CA ALA A 70 -0.62 4.78 -22.93
C ALA A 70 -0.06 5.43 -24.21
N ALA A 71 0.05 4.68 -25.30
CA ALA A 71 0.51 5.20 -26.58
C ALA A 71 -0.43 6.27 -27.15
N TYR A 72 -1.75 6.10 -26.99
CA TYR A 72 -2.73 7.10 -27.38
C TYR A 72 -2.58 8.39 -26.57
N ILE A 73 -2.49 8.28 -25.24
CA ILE A 73 -2.24 9.43 -24.36
C ILE A 73 -0.95 10.14 -24.79
N ARG A 74 0.14 9.41 -25.03
CA ARG A 74 1.43 10.00 -25.46
C ARG A 74 1.38 10.76 -26.76
N LYS A 75 0.49 10.37 -27.68
CA LYS A 75 0.30 11.06 -28.95
C LYS A 75 -0.30 12.46 -28.72
N ILE A 76 -1.17 12.61 -27.72
CA ILE A 76 -1.88 13.85 -27.41
C ILE A 76 -1.05 14.70 -26.45
N ASP A 77 -0.57 14.08 -25.38
CA ASP A 77 0.26 14.68 -24.35
C ASP A 77 1.56 13.87 -24.14
N PRO A 78 2.64 14.23 -24.87
CA PRO A 78 3.96 13.63 -24.67
C PRO A 78 4.54 13.88 -23.28
N GLY A 79 4.03 14.88 -22.54
CA GLY A 79 4.53 15.32 -21.23
C GLY A 79 3.81 14.75 -20.02
N ALA A 80 2.64 14.11 -20.20
CA ALA A 80 1.91 13.42 -19.14
C ALA A 80 2.82 12.47 -18.34
N ARG A 81 2.44 12.02 -17.15
CA ARG A 81 3.08 10.92 -16.43
C ARG A 81 2.23 9.68 -16.55
N LEU A 82 2.81 8.56 -16.95
CA LEU A 82 2.07 7.32 -17.16
C LEU A 82 2.53 6.25 -16.19
N MET A 83 1.59 5.82 -15.36
CA MET A 83 1.77 4.76 -14.38
C MET A 83 0.82 3.61 -14.66
N VAL A 84 1.31 2.40 -14.46
CA VAL A 84 0.48 1.19 -14.39
C VAL A 84 0.74 0.48 -13.06
N ASN A 85 -0.31 0.20 -12.29
CA ASN A 85 -0.25 -0.73 -11.16
C ASN A 85 -0.74 -2.11 -11.57
N MET A 86 0.11 -3.11 -11.35
CA MET A 86 -0.10 -4.52 -11.69
C MET A 86 -1.23 -5.23 -10.91
N CYS A 87 -2.06 -4.52 -10.16
CA CYS A 87 -3.19 -5.10 -9.42
C CYS A 87 -4.27 -5.76 -10.31
N GLY A 88 -4.90 -6.79 -9.75
CA GLY A 88 -6.19 -7.37 -10.19
C GLY A 88 -6.18 -8.29 -11.41
N TYR A 89 -5.12 -8.31 -12.22
CA TYR A 89 -5.12 -9.11 -13.45
C TYR A 89 -4.61 -10.56 -13.29
N LEU A 90 -3.93 -10.87 -12.18
CA LEU A 90 -3.52 -12.21 -11.78
C LEU A 90 -4.09 -12.58 -10.41
N PRO A 91 -4.40 -13.87 -10.16
CA PRO A 91 -4.79 -14.34 -8.84
C PRO A 91 -3.77 -14.00 -7.76
N ALA A 92 -4.26 -13.74 -6.55
CA ALA A 92 -3.42 -13.48 -5.38
C ALA A 92 -2.38 -14.60 -5.17
N GLY A 93 -1.13 -14.25 -4.91
CA GLY A 93 -0.02 -15.18 -4.69
C GLY A 93 0.60 -15.79 -5.95
N GLU A 94 0.08 -15.49 -7.15
CA GLU A 94 0.73 -15.92 -8.39
C GLU A 94 1.88 -14.98 -8.77
N THR A 95 2.87 -15.55 -9.45
CA THR A 95 4.05 -14.83 -9.94
C THR A 95 4.12 -14.94 -11.46
N ILE A 96 4.70 -13.93 -12.09
CA ILE A 96 4.83 -13.87 -13.54
C ILE A 96 6.07 -14.66 -13.95
N PRO A 97 5.92 -15.72 -14.76
CA PRO A 97 7.07 -16.49 -15.20
C PRO A 97 7.97 -15.64 -16.11
N GLU A 98 9.28 -15.87 -16.07
CA GLU A 98 10.27 -15.06 -16.82
C GLU A 98 9.98 -14.96 -18.32
N ARG A 99 9.40 -16.01 -18.91
CA ARG A 99 8.98 -16.03 -20.33
C ARG A 99 7.95 -14.95 -20.69
N GLU A 100 7.21 -14.42 -19.71
CA GLU A 100 6.21 -13.35 -19.92
C GLU A 100 6.72 -11.95 -19.62
N TRP A 101 7.92 -11.81 -19.03
CA TRP A 101 8.54 -10.51 -18.78
C TRP A 101 8.66 -9.62 -20.03
N PRO A 102 8.92 -10.15 -21.25
CA PRO A 102 8.94 -9.32 -22.45
C PRO A 102 7.66 -8.50 -22.69
N HIS A 103 6.49 -8.97 -22.24
CA HIS A 103 5.25 -8.21 -22.35
C HIS A 103 5.27 -6.96 -21.45
N LEU A 104 5.74 -7.09 -20.21
CA LEU A 104 5.91 -5.96 -19.28
C LEU A 104 7.03 -5.02 -19.73
N GLN A 105 8.12 -5.54 -20.29
CA GLN A 105 9.19 -4.73 -20.85
C GLN A 105 8.69 -3.90 -22.03
N GLN A 106 7.89 -4.49 -22.92
CA GLN A 106 7.27 -3.76 -24.02
C GLN A 106 6.29 -2.70 -23.53
N LEU A 107 5.46 -3.02 -22.54
CA LEU A 107 4.60 -2.03 -21.87
C LEU A 107 5.44 -0.90 -21.26
N GLY A 108 6.52 -1.22 -20.55
CA GLY A 108 7.40 -0.25 -19.89
C GLY A 108 8.00 0.79 -20.84
N ARG A 109 8.12 0.50 -22.15
CA ARG A 109 8.53 1.51 -23.15
C ARG A 109 7.53 2.66 -23.32
N GLN A 110 6.29 2.49 -22.87
CA GLN A 110 5.22 3.49 -22.94
C GLN A 110 4.97 4.20 -21.60
N LEU A 111 5.63 3.77 -20.52
CA LEU A 111 5.34 4.21 -19.16
C LEU A 111 6.51 4.99 -18.55
N ASP A 112 6.19 5.81 -17.56
CA ASP A 112 7.18 6.35 -16.62
C ASP A 112 7.39 5.36 -15.46
N PHE A 113 6.31 4.72 -15.00
CA PHE A 113 6.30 3.87 -13.80
C PHE A 113 5.53 2.56 -14.02
N LEU A 114 6.09 1.44 -13.55
CA LEU A 114 5.41 0.17 -13.38
C LEU A 114 5.43 -0.21 -11.89
N ILE A 115 4.25 -0.32 -11.27
CA ILE A 115 4.11 -0.61 -9.85
C ILE A 115 3.65 -2.05 -9.64
N ASP A 116 4.48 -2.84 -8.98
CA ASP A 116 4.09 -4.13 -8.39
C ASP A 116 3.76 -3.88 -6.92
N ALA A 117 2.48 -3.62 -6.63
CA ALA A 117 2.04 -3.15 -5.32
C ALA A 117 2.32 -4.15 -4.20
N GLY A 118 2.47 -5.45 -4.48
CA GLY A 118 2.78 -6.46 -3.47
C GLY A 118 1.67 -6.72 -2.44
N HIS A 119 0.48 -6.11 -2.59
CA HIS A 119 -0.65 -6.25 -1.67
C HIS A 119 -1.00 -7.72 -1.42
N ALA A 120 -1.18 -8.47 -2.50
CA ALA A 120 -1.55 -9.88 -2.49
C ALA A 120 -0.38 -10.80 -2.86
N SER A 121 0.85 -10.42 -2.45
CA SER A 121 2.16 -10.90 -2.94
C SER A 121 2.69 -10.12 -4.13
N PHE A 122 4.01 -10.11 -4.31
CA PHE A 122 4.66 -9.57 -5.49
C PHE A 122 4.48 -10.50 -6.68
N TYR A 123 4.13 -9.92 -7.83
CA TYR A 123 4.10 -10.63 -9.09
C TYR A 123 5.51 -10.93 -9.61
N ILE A 124 6.47 -10.04 -9.33
CA ILE A 124 7.89 -10.27 -9.55
C ILE A 124 8.53 -10.72 -8.22
N PRO A 125 8.97 -11.99 -8.10
CA PRO A 125 9.53 -12.50 -6.86
C PRO A 125 10.70 -11.63 -6.34
N PRO A 126 10.80 -11.34 -5.04
CA PRO A 126 11.89 -10.51 -4.49
C PRO A 126 13.30 -10.97 -4.88
N THR A 127 13.50 -12.28 -5.04
CA THR A 127 14.77 -12.87 -5.49
C THR A 127 15.13 -12.56 -6.94
N GLN A 128 14.13 -12.25 -7.77
CA GLN A 128 14.28 -11.96 -9.20
C GLN A 128 14.12 -10.46 -9.52
N GLN A 129 13.62 -9.65 -8.58
CA GLN A 129 13.37 -8.21 -8.79
C GLN A 129 14.56 -7.48 -9.37
N ARG A 130 15.78 -7.66 -8.84
CA ARG A 130 16.97 -6.99 -9.37
C ARG A 130 17.23 -7.31 -10.84
N GLN A 131 17.03 -8.56 -11.25
CA GLN A 131 17.21 -8.98 -12.65
C GLN A 131 16.13 -8.37 -13.54
N PHE A 132 14.88 -8.44 -13.11
CA PHE A 132 13.74 -7.87 -13.84
C PHE A 132 13.88 -6.36 -14.03
N ILE A 133 14.15 -5.61 -12.96
CA ILE A 133 14.26 -4.15 -12.96
C ILE A 133 15.34 -3.66 -13.93
N ARG A 134 16.49 -4.35 -14.01
CA ARG A 134 17.57 -4.01 -14.95
C ARG A 134 17.17 -4.08 -16.42
N GLN A 135 16.13 -4.85 -16.75
CA GLN A 135 15.64 -5.02 -18.11
C GLN A 135 14.40 -4.17 -18.39
N LEU A 136 13.84 -3.53 -17.36
CA LEU A 136 12.62 -2.74 -17.48
C LEU A 136 12.95 -1.34 -18.05
N PRO A 137 12.29 -0.88 -19.13
CA PRO A 137 12.59 0.43 -19.72
C PRO A 137 12.11 1.64 -18.91
N CYS A 138 11.23 1.44 -17.93
CA CYS A 138 10.69 2.47 -17.05
C CYS A 138 11.08 2.23 -15.59
N ALA A 139 10.72 3.16 -14.70
CA ALA A 139 10.97 2.97 -13.27
C ALA A 139 10.06 1.89 -12.70
N TYR A 140 10.65 0.94 -11.98
CA TYR A 140 9.91 -0.05 -11.21
C TYR A 140 9.62 0.46 -9.80
N GLY A 141 8.45 0.11 -9.26
CA GLY A 141 8.07 0.47 -7.90
C GLY A 141 7.15 -0.53 -7.21
N SER A 142 6.75 -0.17 -5.99
CA SER A 142 5.78 -0.91 -5.18
C SER A 142 4.91 0.04 -4.34
N SER A 143 4.04 -0.50 -3.50
CA SER A 143 3.15 0.24 -2.57
C SER A 143 3.85 0.96 -1.40
N GLY A 144 5.18 1.07 -1.40
CA GLY A 144 5.95 1.62 -0.29
C GLY A 144 6.10 0.68 0.92
N GLY A 145 5.60 -0.55 0.81
CA GLY A 145 5.85 -1.63 1.78
C GLY A 145 4.56 -2.15 2.35
N PHE A 146 4.46 -2.14 3.69
CA PHE A 146 3.28 -2.66 4.37
C PHE A 146 2.16 -1.62 4.39
N TRP A 147 1.04 -1.93 3.77
CA TRP A 147 -0.14 -1.07 3.75
C TRP A 147 -1.16 -1.49 4.81
N VAL A 148 -1.37 -0.64 5.81
CA VAL A 148 -2.54 -0.77 6.69
C VAL A 148 -3.74 -0.16 6.00
N TYR A 149 -4.61 -1.01 5.45
CA TYR A 149 -5.82 -0.59 4.77
C TYR A 149 -6.73 0.14 5.77
N PRO A 150 -6.97 1.45 5.59
CA PRO A 150 -7.64 2.23 6.62
C PRO A 150 -9.11 1.83 6.72
N PRO A 151 -9.65 1.63 7.93
CA PRO A 151 -11.05 1.29 8.11
C PRO A 151 -11.90 2.51 7.77
N GLN A 152 -12.66 2.42 6.67
CA GLN A 152 -13.37 3.55 6.07
C GLN A 152 -14.48 4.09 6.98
N ARG A 153 -15.05 3.20 7.80
CA ARG A 153 -16.26 3.44 8.60
C ARG A 153 -15.99 3.50 10.10
N TRP A 154 -14.75 3.33 10.54
CA TRP A 154 -14.42 3.40 11.96
C TRP A 154 -14.12 4.83 12.40
N ASN A 155 -14.32 5.09 13.68
CA ASN A 155 -13.69 6.24 14.31
C ASN A 155 -12.16 6.12 14.11
N ARG A 156 -11.50 7.21 13.73
CA ARG A 156 -10.06 7.21 13.45
C ARG A 156 -9.22 6.90 14.69
N ARG A 157 -9.81 7.00 15.88
CA ARG A 157 -9.21 6.63 17.16
C ARG A 157 -9.50 5.19 17.61
N ARG A 158 -10.13 4.35 16.79
CA ARG A 158 -10.48 2.97 17.19
C ARG A 158 -9.30 2.00 17.16
N TRP A 159 -8.22 2.36 16.45
CA TRP A 159 -7.11 1.47 16.17
C TRP A 159 -5.78 2.17 16.37
N PHE A 160 -4.74 1.40 16.67
CA PHE A 160 -3.38 1.89 16.80
C PHE A 160 -2.42 0.86 16.21
N LEU A 161 -1.72 1.24 15.15
CA LEU A 161 -0.67 0.43 14.54
C LEU A 161 0.31 1.38 13.81
N PRO A 162 1.41 1.79 14.46
CA PRO A 162 2.55 2.38 13.75
C PRO A 162 3.28 1.28 12.95
N TYR A 163 3.92 1.65 11.84
CA TYR A 163 4.61 0.72 10.94
C TYR A 163 5.80 1.39 10.20
N THR A 164 6.49 2.30 10.86
CA THR A 164 7.59 3.09 10.27
C THR A 164 8.81 2.23 9.96
N HIS A 165 9.15 1.27 10.82
CA HIS A 165 10.30 0.40 10.59
C HIS A 165 10.07 -0.52 9.38
N ARG A 166 8.85 -1.07 9.24
CA ARG A 166 8.44 -1.84 8.05
C ARG A 166 8.51 -1.00 6.78
N THR A 167 8.00 0.23 6.80
CA THR A 167 8.08 1.17 5.67
C THR A 167 9.54 1.44 5.29
N GLY A 168 10.37 1.87 6.25
CA GLY A 168 11.79 2.20 5.99
C GLY A 168 12.57 1.02 5.43
N SER A 169 12.48 -0.14 6.09
CA SER A 169 13.13 -1.38 5.64
C SER A 169 12.71 -1.81 4.24
N HIS A 170 11.44 -1.62 3.89
CA HIS A 170 10.94 -1.97 2.56
C HIS A 170 11.50 -1.03 1.49
N LEU A 171 11.44 0.28 1.74
CA LEU A 171 11.94 1.27 0.79
C LEU A 171 13.43 1.10 0.50
N GLU A 172 14.24 0.79 1.52
CA GLU A 172 15.67 0.49 1.36
C GLU A 172 15.89 -0.74 0.48
N LYS A 173 15.15 -1.83 0.72
CA LYS A 173 15.24 -3.06 -0.09
C LYS A 173 14.83 -2.82 -1.54
N LEU A 174 13.73 -2.08 -1.75
CA LEU A 174 13.26 -1.70 -3.09
C LEU A 174 14.32 -0.88 -3.82
N TYR A 175 14.88 0.13 -3.16
CA TYR A 175 15.91 0.98 -3.75
C TYR A 175 17.19 0.20 -4.08
N ALA A 176 17.63 -0.69 -3.20
CA ALA A 176 18.78 -1.59 -3.38
C ALA A 176 18.57 -2.66 -4.47
N ALA A 177 17.31 -3.00 -4.77
CA ALA A 177 16.96 -3.83 -5.92
C ALA A 177 16.98 -3.05 -7.26
N GLY A 178 16.98 -1.72 -7.20
CA GLY A 178 16.94 -0.82 -8.36
C GLY A 178 15.61 -0.10 -8.55
N GLY A 179 14.63 -0.28 -7.65
CA GLY A 179 13.34 0.39 -7.72
C GLY A 179 13.48 1.91 -7.54
N ARG A 180 12.68 2.67 -8.28
CA ARG A 180 12.74 4.15 -8.35
C ARG A 180 11.36 4.81 -8.34
N ALA A 181 10.31 4.04 -8.03
CA ALA A 181 8.95 4.53 -7.93
C ALA A 181 8.26 3.95 -6.70
N VAL A 182 7.30 4.67 -6.14
CA VAL A 182 6.49 4.23 -5.00
C VAL A 182 5.08 4.76 -5.15
N GLU A 183 4.08 3.86 -5.10
CA GLU A 183 2.69 4.24 -4.90
C GLU A 183 2.42 4.26 -3.39
N TYR A 184 2.58 5.43 -2.76
CA TYR A 184 2.54 5.53 -1.31
C TYR A 184 1.10 5.65 -0.78
N TYR A 185 0.53 4.55 -0.28
CA TYR A 185 -0.83 4.55 0.25
C TYR A 185 -0.92 5.31 1.57
N MET A 186 -1.74 6.36 1.58
CA MET A 186 -2.00 7.17 2.76
C MET A 186 -3.30 6.76 3.45
N GLY A 187 -3.34 6.95 4.77
CA GLY A 187 -4.54 6.76 5.57
C GLY A 187 -5.05 8.09 6.17
N PRO A 188 -6.06 8.01 7.06
CA PRO A 188 -6.55 9.17 7.78
C PRO A 188 -5.50 9.67 8.79
N ALA A 189 -4.84 10.79 8.49
CA ALA A 189 -3.81 11.41 9.33
C ALA A 189 -4.27 11.84 10.74
N TYR A 190 -5.56 11.74 11.06
CA TYR A 190 -6.01 11.89 12.44
C TYR A 190 -5.61 10.69 13.31
N ASN A 191 -5.39 9.51 12.74
CA ASN A 191 -4.84 8.37 13.49
C ASN A 191 -3.33 8.57 13.72
N PRO A 192 -2.82 8.47 14.96
CA PRO A 192 -1.43 8.80 15.25
C PRO A 192 -0.41 7.85 14.60
N GLY A 193 -0.74 6.56 14.42
CA GLY A 193 0.15 5.63 13.70
C GLY A 193 0.27 5.97 12.22
N VAL A 194 -0.83 6.41 11.62
CA VAL A 194 -0.87 6.87 10.22
C VAL A 194 -0.15 8.21 10.05
N GLU A 195 -0.42 9.18 10.93
CA GLU A 195 0.23 10.50 10.90
C GLU A 195 1.75 10.35 10.94
N LEU A 196 2.24 9.52 11.86
CA LEU A 196 3.65 9.18 12.00
C LEU A 196 4.20 8.56 10.72
N ASN A 197 3.52 7.53 10.17
CA ASN A 197 4.00 6.84 8.98
C ASN A 197 4.00 7.72 7.72
N ILE A 198 3.03 8.63 7.56
CA ILE A 198 3.04 9.60 6.45
C ILE A 198 4.25 10.54 6.57
N ALA A 199 4.45 11.12 7.76
CA ALA A 199 5.56 12.04 8.00
C ALA A 199 6.94 11.38 7.86
N PHE A 200 7.04 10.11 8.28
CA PHE A 200 8.24 9.28 8.13
C PHE A 200 8.50 8.93 6.67
N GLY A 201 7.53 8.33 5.98
CA GLY A 201 7.70 7.88 4.60
C GLY A 201 8.01 9.01 3.65
N GLY A 202 7.37 10.17 3.82
CA GLY A 202 7.68 11.37 3.02
C GLY A 202 9.16 11.76 3.13
N ARG A 203 9.72 11.75 4.35
CA ARG A 203 11.15 12.06 4.57
C ARG A 203 12.07 10.99 4.00
N LYS A 204 11.73 9.71 4.19
CA LYS A 204 12.50 8.58 3.65
C LYS A 204 12.52 8.57 2.12
N LEU A 205 11.45 9.04 1.48
CA LEU A 205 11.38 9.19 0.02
C LEU A 205 12.21 10.38 -0.50
N CYS A 206 12.46 11.40 0.32
CA CYS A 206 13.35 12.52 -0.06
C CYS A 206 14.83 12.11 -0.06
N ASP A 207 15.22 11.22 0.85
CA ASP A 207 16.57 10.68 0.92
C ASP A 207 16.53 9.28 1.54
N ILE A 208 16.71 8.28 0.68
CA ILE A 208 16.57 6.87 1.03
C ILE A 208 17.73 6.35 1.87
N ASP A 209 18.90 6.99 1.80
CA ASP A 209 20.11 6.53 2.50
C ASP A 209 20.14 7.02 3.95
N ARG A 210 19.23 7.93 4.34
CA ARG A 210 19.05 8.36 5.73
C ARG A 210 18.65 7.21 6.63
N ASP A 211 19.25 7.17 7.82
CA ASP A 211 18.91 6.19 8.83
C ASP A 211 17.43 6.31 9.28
N ASN A 212 16.77 5.16 9.46
CA ASN A 212 15.35 5.11 9.82
C ASN A 212 15.12 5.67 11.23
N ARG A 213 16.03 5.43 12.18
CA ARG A 213 15.90 5.93 13.54
C ARG A 213 16.02 7.45 13.57
N ASP A 214 16.97 8.02 12.82
CA ASP A 214 17.14 9.47 12.72
C ASP A 214 15.89 10.15 12.12
N ILE A 215 15.29 9.56 11.07
CA ILE A 215 14.02 10.07 10.51
C ILE A 215 12.90 10.00 11.54
N LEU A 216 12.77 8.88 12.27
CA LEU A 216 11.73 8.72 13.28
C LEU A 216 11.87 9.76 14.40
N LEU A 217 13.09 10.02 14.87
CA LEU A 217 13.37 11.06 15.86
C LEU A 217 12.95 12.44 15.35
N GLU A 218 13.32 12.81 14.12
CA GLU A 218 12.93 14.09 13.50
C GLU A 218 11.41 14.23 13.39
N VAL A 219 10.71 13.15 13.02
CA VAL A 219 9.24 13.12 12.95
C VAL A 219 8.63 13.31 14.34
N VAL A 220 9.16 12.62 15.35
CA VAL A 220 8.70 12.74 16.74
C VAL A 220 8.91 14.16 17.26
N GLU A 221 10.07 14.77 17.01
CA GLU A 221 10.35 16.15 17.37
C GLU A 221 9.36 17.12 16.71
N THR A 222 9.15 16.96 15.40
CA THR A 222 8.24 17.80 14.61
C THR A 222 6.79 17.68 15.08
N LEU A 223 6.31 16.47 15.33
CA LEU A 223 4.91 16.22 15.65
C LEU A 223 4.60 16.41 17.14
N TYR A 224 5.51 16.08 18.03
CA TYR A 224 5.21 16.02 19.47
C TYR A 224 5.87 17.15 20.27
N ALA A 225 6.91 17.80 19.75
CA ALA A 225 7.67 18.84 20.44
C ALA A 225 8.08 18.41 21.87
N PRO A 226 8.91 17.35 22.00
CA PRO A 226 9.38 16.87 23.30
C PRO A 226 10.19 17.97 24.01
N ALA A 227 10.12 18.02 25.34
CA ALA A 227 10.79 19.04 26.15
C ALA A 227 12.32 18.96 26.08
N ASP A 228 12.86 17.77 25.75
CA ASP A 228 14.29 17.50 25.59
C ASP A 228 14.51 16.26 24.72
N ALA A 229 15.76 16.07 24.28
CA ALA A 229 16.17 14.94 23.45
C ALA A 229 15.84 13.59 24.08
N LYS A 230 16.00 13.44 25.40
CA LYS A 230 15.68 12.18 26.09
C LYS A 230 14.20 11.83 26.01
N THR A 231 13.33 12.83 26.11
CA THR A 231 11.88 12.65 25.92
C THR A 231 11.55 12.26 24.48
N GLY A 232 12.23 12.87 23.50
CA GLY A 232 12.12 12.51 22.09
C GLY A 232 12.52 11.06 21.83
N GLU A 233 13.68 10.62 22.33
CA GLU A 233 14.17 9.24 22.23
C GLU A 233 13.17 8.24 22.80
N ASN A 234 12.67 8.50 24.01
CA ASN A 234 11.74 7.61 24.69
C ASN A 234 10.40 7.50 23.92
N LEU A 235 9.93 8.59 23.32
CA LEU A 235 8.71 8.58 22.52
C LEU A 235 8.90 7.87 21.17
N ALA A 236 10.06 8.03 20.53
CA ALA A 236 10.39 7.28 19.32
C ALA A 236 10.51 5.78 19.63
N GLN A 237 11.15 5.41 20.75
CA GLN A 237 11.20 4.02 21.22
C GLN A 237 9.80 3.47 21.53
N PHE A 238 8.91 4.27 22.12
CA PHE A 238 7.52 3.86 22.35
C PHE A 238 6.80 3.45 21.04
N PHE A 239 7.03 4.18 19.94
CA PHE A 239 6.42 3.84 18.64
C PHE A 239 7.00 2.55 18.05
N GLU A 240 8.31 2.34 18.15
CA GLU A 240 8.97 1.09 17.74
C GLU A 240 8.45 -0.09 18.55
N GLU A 241 8.35 0.04 19.87
CA GLU A 241 7.81 -1.03 20.73
C GLU A 241 6.33 -1.33 20.44
N ALA A 242 5.55 -0.32 20.04
CA ALA A 242 4.16 -0.52 19.64
C ALA A 242 4.04 -1.23 18.28
N GLU A 243 4.91 -0.90 17.33
CA GLU A 243 5.02 -1.62 16.04
C GLU A 243 5.43 -3.08 16.28
N ASP A 244 6.49 -3.29 17.06
CA ASP A 244 7.01 -4.62 17.39
C ASP A 244 5.98 -5.46 18.15
N ALA A 245 5.22 -4.87 19.07
CA ALA A 245 4.16 -5.57 19.78
C ALA A 245 3.15 -6.22 18.82
N PHE A 246 2.83 -5.56 17.71
CA PHE A 246 1.96 -6.13 16.68
C PHE A 246 2.68 -7.18 15.83
N PHE A 247 3.83 -6.83 15.23
CA PHE A 247 4.46 -7.70 14.23
C PHE A 247 5.23 -8.89 14.82
N ALA A 248 5.65 -8.83 16.09
CA ALA A 248 6.17 -10.01 16.80
C ALA A 248 5.04 -11.00 17.14
N SER A 249 3.83 -10.48 17.28
CA SER A 249 2.62 -11.27 17.56
C SER A 249 2.05 -11.86 16.27
N PHE A 250 2.01 -11.08 15.19
CA PHE A 250 1.34 -11.45 13.95
C PHE A 250 2.22 -11.17 12.72
N ASP A 251 2.44 -12.20 11.93
CA ASP A 251 3.14 -12.09 10.64
C ASP A 251 2.11 -12.09 9.50
N PRO A 252 1.78 -10.93 8.90
CA PRO A 252 0.84 -10.85 7.78
C PRO A 252 1.32 -11.60 6.54
N HIS A 253 2.60 -12.01 6.50
CA HIS A 253 3.15 -12.81 5.41
C HIS A 253 2.96 -14.33 5.58
N LYS A 254 2.47 -14.79 6.74
CA LYS A 254 2.32 -16.23 7.07
C LYS A 254 0.86 -16.61 7.31
N LEU A 255 -0.02 -16.16 6.43
CA LEU A 255 -1.42 -16.58 6.50
C LEU A 255 -1.55 -18.08 6.19
N PRO A 256 -2.65 -18.75 6.62
CA PRO A 256 -2.83 -20.20 6.45
C PRO A 256 -2.78 -20.69 5.00
N ASP A 257 -2.97 -19.80 4.03
CA ASP A 257 -2.86 -20.08 2.60
C ASP A 257 -1.41 -20.07 2.08
N GLY A 258 -0.43 -19.78 2.95
CA GLY A 258 0.99 -19.71 2.63
C GLY A 258 1.38 -18.48 1.79
N LYS A 259 0.46 -17.54 1.56
CA LYS A 259 0.68 -16.39 0.69
C LYS A 259 1.09 -15.17 1.51
N SER A 260 2.17 -14.53 1.06
CA SER A 260 2.63 -13.27 1.64
C SER A 260 1.67 -12.13 1.28
N ARG A 261 1.29 -11.29 2.24
CA ARG A 261 0.49 -10.09 1.95
C ARG A 261 1.23 -8.84 2.36
N GLY A 262 1.32 -7.89 1.44
CA GLY A 262 1.82 -6.54 1.68
C GLY A 262 0.76 -5.63 2.30
N GLU A 263 -0.47 -6.09 2.48
CA GLU A 263 -1.57 -5.30 3.05
C GLU A 263 -2.22 -5.96 4.28
N LEU A 264 -2.83 -5.13 5.12
CA LEU A 264 -3.64 -5.54 6.27
C LEU A 264 -4.98 -4.81 6.29
N HIS A 265 -6.05 -5.58 6.13
CA HIS A 265 -7.41 -5.09 6.28
C HIS A 265 -7.82 -5.10 7.76
N LEU A 266 -7.97 -3.91 8.36
CA LEU A 266 -8.46 -3.81 9.75
C LEU A 266 -9.93 -4.20 9.89
N THR A 267 -10.71 -4.05 8.81
CA THR A 267 -12.13 -4.37 8.72
C THR A 267 -12.48 -4.71 7.26
N PRO A 268 -13.58 -5.41 6.96
CA PRO A 268 -13.98 -5.66 5.58
C PRO A 268 -14.13 -4.38 4.75
N LEU A 269 -13.68 -4.43 3.49
CA LEU A 269 -13.71 -3.29 2.56
C LEU A 269 -15.15 -2.78 2.32
N PHE A 270 -16.09 -3.71 2.13
CA PHE A 270 -17.49 -3.43 1.84
C PHE A 270 -18.36 -3.39 3.09
N GLY A 271 -19.41 -2.56 3.06
CA GLY A 271 -20.39 -2.43 4.14
C GLY A 271 -21.00 -1.02 4.23
N THR A 272 -21.95 -0.84 5.13
CA THR A 272 -22.63 0.45 5.42
C THR A 272 -22.38 0.95 6.84
N HIS A 273 -21.79 0.12 7.70
CA HIS A 273 -21.59 0.40 9.13
C HIS A 273 -20.16 0.05 9.58
N PRO A 274 -19.70 0.53 10.75
CA PRO A 274 -18.41 0.14 11.30
C PRO A 274 -18.36 -1.38 11.52
N GLY A 275 -17.51 -2.09 10.77
CA GLY A 275 -17.35 -3.54 10.89
C GLY A 275 -16.60 -3.98 12.16
N PRO A 276 -16.48 -5.30 12.40
CA PRO A 276 -15.67 -5.84 13.48
C PRO A 276 -14.17 -5.68 13.19
N ALA A 277 -13.34 -5.81 14.23
CA ALA A 277 -11.88 -5.75 14.14
C ALA A 277 -11.31 -7.04 13.56
N HIS A 278 -11.46 -7.20 12.25
CA HIS A 278 -11.12 -8.41 11.51
C HIS A 278 -9.68 -8.84 11.73
N TYR A 279 -8.74 -7.88 11.74
CA TYR A 279 -7.33 -8.15 11.97
C TYR A 279 -7.02 -8.81 13.33
N LEU A 280 -7.86 -8.59 14.35
CA LEU A 280 -7.73 -9.26 15.66
C LEU A 280 -8.40 -10.64 15.68
N GLN A 281 -9.41 -10.85 14.84
CA GLN A 281 -10.14 -12.12 14.74
C GLN A 281 -9.28 -13.20 14.08
N VAL A 282 -8.41 -12.82 13.15
CA VAL A 282 -7.47 -13.73 12.48
C VAL A 282 -6.21 -14.04 13.30
N MET A 283 -6.04 -13.38 14.46
CA MET A 283 -4.96 -13.71 15.40
C MET A 283 -5.38 -14.86 16.31
N GLU A 284 -4.46 -15.80 16.52
CA GLU A 284 -4.61 -16.82 17.54
C GLU A 284 -4.85 -16.21 18.93
N PRO A 285 -5.67 -16.82 19.80
CA PRO A 285 -6.00 -16.23 21.09
C PRO A 285 -4.78 -15.91 21.97
N ALA A 286 -3.75 -16.76 21.96
CA ALA A 286 -2.53 -16.53 22.73
C ALA A 286 -1.74 -15.32 22.19
N VAL A 287 -1.65 -15.21 20.86
CA VAL A 287 -1.03 -14.10 20.14
C VAL A 287 -1.76 -12.79 20.45
N ARG A 288 -3.08 -12.77 20.33
CA ARG A 288 -3.89 -11.59 20.63
C ARG A 288 -3.75 -11.12 22.08
N ARG A 289 -3.67 -12.06 23.04
CA ARG A 289 -3.43 -11.74 24.46
C ARG A 289 -2.03 -11.17 24.69
N ALA A 290 -1.01 -11.66 24.00
CA ALA A 290 0.35 -11.13 24.09
C ALA A 290 0.39 -9.68 23.58
N TYR A 291 -0.22 -9.41 22.42
CA TYR A 291 -0.35 -8.06 21.87
C TYR A 291 -1.05 -7.11 22.85
N GLY A 292 -2.22 -7.50 23.38
CA GLY A 292 -2.95 -6.71 24.36
C GLY A 292 -2.18 -6.46 25.66
N ARG A 293 -1.35 -7.40 26.12
CA ARG A 293 -0.49 -7.21 27.29
C ARG A 293 0.56 -6.13 27.03
N ARG A 294 1.25 -6.20 25.90
CA ARG A 294 2.26 -5.20 25.52
C ARG A 294 1.67 -3.80 25.41
N LEU A 295 0.48 -3.67 24.81
CA LEU A 295 -0.22 -2.38 24.76
C LEU A 295 -0.55 -1.82 26.15
N LYS A 296 -0.97 -2.66 27.10
CA LYS A 296 -1.20 -2.24 28.50
C LYS A 296 0.07 -1.77 29.19
N GLU A 297 1.21 -2.40 28.89
CA GLU A 297 2.51 -2.03 29.45
C GLU A 297 3.03 -0.69 28.87
N LEU A 298 2.63 -0.35 27.65
CA LEU A 298 2.98 0.91 26.99
C LEU A 298 2.19 2.12 27.54
N LEU A 299 0.94 1.95 27.97
CA LEU A 299 0.12 3.07 28.48
C LEU A 299 0.79 3.85 29.63
N PRO A 300 1.31 3.22 30.72
CA PRO A 300 2.01 3.94 31.78
C PRO A 300 3.29 4.67 31.31
N ILE A 301 3.93 4.21 30.24
CA ILE A 301 5.09 4.89 29.65
C ILE A 301 4.64 6.20 29.02
N LEU A 302 3.57 6.15 28.22
CA LEU A 302 2.98 7.33 27.60
C LEU A 302 2.50 8.36 28.62
N ASP A 303 1.87 7.92 29.72
CA ASP A 303 1.40 8.80 30.80
C ASP A 303 2.55 9.58 31.44
N ARG A 304 3.73 8.96 31.59
CA ARG A 304 4.94 9.63 32.11
C ARG A 304 5.54 10.60 31.10
N LEU A 305 5.37 10.35 29.80
CA LEU A 305 5.90 11.20 28.74
C LEU A 305 4.99 12.41 28.47
N GLU A 306 3.66 12.28 28.59
CA GLU A 306 2.68 13.33 28.22
C GLU A 306 3.01 14.72 28.81
N PRO A 307 3.37 14.88 30.11
CA PRO A 307 3.65 16.19 30.67
C PRO A 307 4.88 16.89 30.06
N ARG A 308 5.75 16.13 29.39
CA ARG A 308 7.00 16.59 28.77
C ARG A 308 6.87 16.72 27.24
N ILE A 309 5.67 16.59 26.71
CA ILE A 309 5.37 16.70 25.28
C ILE A 309 4.57 17.99 25.05
N GLY A 310 5.05 18.87 24.17
CA GLY A 310 4.36 20.12 23.82
C GLY A 310 2.97 19.85 23.21
N SER A 311 2.86 18.84 22.35
CA SER A 311 1.59 18.42 21.74
C SER A 311 0.84 17.37 22.57
N ARG A 312 0.43 17.74 23.79
CA ARG A 312 -0.30 16.82 24.71
C ARG A 312 -1.55 16.19 24.10
N ALA A 313 -2.24 16.91 23.20
CA ALA A 313 -3.42 16.40 22.51
C ALA A 313 -3.12 15.21 21.60
N ARG A 314 -1.94 15.18 20.94
CA ARG A 314 -1.51 14.01 20.14
C ARG A 314 -1.17 12.83 21.05
N ALA A 315 -0.47 13.06 22.16
CA ALA A 315 -0.19 12.00 23.14
C ALA A 315 -1.47 11.36 23.70
N ARG A 316 -2.46 12.17 24.14
CA ARG A 316 -3.76 11.65 24.60
C ARG A 316 -4.51 10.88 23.52
N ARG A 317 -4.35 11.27 22.26
CA ARG A 317 -4.95 10.54 21.13
C ARG A 317 -4.36 9.14 20.99
N ILE A 318 -3.05 8.97 21.20
CA ILE A 318 -2.41 7.64 21.23
C ILE A 318 -3.06 6.79 22.33
N ALA A 319 -3.17 7.31 23.55
CA ALA A 319 -3.79 6.59 24.67
C ALA A 319 -5.22 6.13 24.31
N THR A 320 -6.05 7.03 23.78
CA THR A 320 -7.42 6.69 23.33
C THR A 320 -7.43 5.57 22.27
N CYS A 321 -6.45 5.58 21.35
CA CYS A 321 -6.34 4.55 20.33
C CYS A 321 -5.96 3.20 20.93
N ILE A 322 -5.02 3.18 21.87
CA ILE A 322 -4.62 1.96 22.58
C ILE A 322 -5.78 1.40 23.39
N ASP A 323 -6.49 2.24 24.16
CA ASP A 323 -7.66 1.81 24.93
C ASP A 323 -8.74 1.18 24.03
N SER A 324 -9.01 1.80 22.87
CA SER A 324 -9.96 1.26 21.90
C SER A 324 -9.54 -0.11 21.34
N VAL A 325 -8.23 -0.31 21.09
CA VAL A 325 -7.70 -1.62 20.67
C VAL A 325 -7.87 -2.65 21.79
N LEU A 326 -7.61 -2.27 23.04
CA LEU A 326 -7.78 -3.16 24.20
C LEU A 326 -9.25 -3.57 24.40
N GLU A 327 -10.20 -2.65 24.17
CA GLU A 327 -11.63 -2.97 24.16
C GLU A 327 -11.98 -3.97 23.05
N ASP A 328 -11.48 -3.77 21.82
CA ASP A 328 -11.73 -4.69 20.72
C ASP A 328 -11.09 -6.07 20.99
N ILE A 329 -9.90 -6.13 21.59
CA ILE A 329 -9.27 -7.39 22.03
C ILE A 329 -10.15 -8.13 23.05
N ALA A 330 -10.73 -7.40 24.01
CA ALA A 330 -11.62 -7.99 25.01
C ALA A 330 -12.89 -8.55 24.36
N ARG A 331 -13.50 -7.81 23.42
CA ARG A 331 -14.71 -8.26 22.70
C ARG A 331 -14.48 -9.49 21.83
N VAL A 332 -13.32 -9.60 21.19
CA VAL A 332 -12.98 -10.76 20.34
C VAL A 332 -12.57 -11.99 21.18
N SER A 333 -12.27 -11.80 22.47
CA SER A 333 -11.85 -12.89 23.37
C SER A 333 -12.96 -13.41 24.29
N ALA A 334 -14.13 -12.76 24.28
CA ALA A 334 -15.35 -13.23 24.94
C ALA A 334 -16.08 -14.25 24.07
#